data_AF-A0A8C5P8R4-F1
#
_entry.id   AF-A0A8C5P8R4-F1
#
_cell.length_a   1.000
_cell.length_b   1.000
_cell.length_c   1.000
_cell.angle_alpha   90.00
_cell.angle_beta   90.00
_cell.angle_gamma   90.00
#
_symmetry.space_group_name_H-M   'P 1'
#
loop_
_entity.id
_entity.type
_entity.pdbx_description
1 polymer ?
#
loop_
_entity_poly.entity_id
_entity_poly.type
_entity_poly.pdbx_seq_one_letter_code
_entity_poly.pdbx_strand_id
1 'polypeptide(L)'
;MISLTITPEVTLADEPVKIQVCGLPPQRLITLRAWLKDERGEIFYSQAFYKSDNEGKIDLDCTPATGGDFQGVCPMGLLWALKPITPFQRLVKREVMETPFYVHVELYINVISQPTPHEDPLASKVVERWYVAPGIKRIKIKQGKVRGALFLPPGDGPFPGVIDIFGATGGLLEFRSSLLACRGFACLALAYFDYDDLPSFLGIVELEYYEEAIEVLLGNPKCAEAMDSADLDDLCFHVNSKISLIKKTLQLRNIGNDPSLSCILNKVAHEMQGLSELLNKVETEVQKQETIAKSLKELESNFAIDLSEATHLKENIPLHLPKKTPSSEFAKCEEAEVASKVVVPAEPVKKPLKEKSIKEMELITVQEFASVPPYMKNRLPYDQINSLVEEMNRAVVGKYKILFQPMKSLSTTAKKQLVRFKEEETKDTKGHFFVVEQDIKEFTQVKVDKRFHSILGILRHCHRIREMRTKGLIRYMIC
;
A
#
# COMPACT_ATOMS: atom_id res chain seq x y z
N MET A 1 18.06 -18.76 30.95
CA MET A 1 16.67 -18.61 31.43
C MET A 1 15.93 -17.80 30.38
N ILE A 2 14.74 -18.22 29.96
CA ILE A 2 13.93 -17.47 28.99
C ILE A 2 13.31 -16.28 29.71
N SER A 3 13.37 -15.09 29.11
CA SER A 3 12.84 -13.86 29.70
C SER A 3 12.01 -13.08 28.67
N LEU A 4 10.76 -12.78 29.03
CA LEU A 4 9.88 -11.85 28.32
C LEU A 4 9.90 -10.50 29.05
N THR A 5 10.25 -9.43 28.34
CA THR A 5 10.35 -8.07 28.89
C THR A 5 9.47 -7.13 28.10
N ILE A 6 8.74 -6.25 28.80
CA ILE A 6 7.94 -5.20 28.18
C ILE A 6 8.25 -3.88 28.88
N THR A 7 8.59 -2.87 28.10
CA THR A 7 9.01 -1.58 28.64
C THR A 7 8.32 -0.43 27.90
N PRO A 8 7.66 0.50 28.60
CA PRO A 8 7.30 0.43 30.04
C PRO A 8 6.21 -0.63 30.35
N GLU A 9 6.15 -1.13 31.59
CA GLU A 9 5.08 -2.03 32.06
C GLU A 9 3.77 -1.29 32.39
N VAL A 10 3.85 0.02 32.68
CA VAL A 10 2.71 0.90 32.96
C VAL A 10 2.81 2.14 32.08
N THR A 11 1.79 2.42 31.27
CA THR A 11 1.82 3.51 30.29
C THR A 11 0.42 3.86 29.80
N LEU A 12 0.28 5.01 29.14
CA LEU A 12 -1.00 5.40 28.54
C LEU A 12 -1.36 4.50 27.36
N ALA A 13 -2.67 4.32 27.14
CA ALA A 13 -3.23 3.46 26.13
C ALA A 13 -2.90 3.90 24.68
N ASP A 14 -2.45 5.14 24.48
CA ASP A 14 -2.02 5.71 23.21
C ASP A 14 -0.48 5.77 23.04
N GLU A 15 0.30 5.32 24.02
CA GLU A 15 1.76 5.30 23.96
C GLU A 15 2.32 3.95 23.51
N PRO A 16 3.46 3.90 22.81
CA PRO A 16 4.07 2.64 22.40
C PRO A 16 4.71 1.89 23.57
N VAL A 17 4.79 0.55 23.46
CA VAL A 17 5.60 -0.30 24.34
C VAL A 17 6.58 -1.11 23.52
N LYS A 18 7.74 -1.38 24.11
CA LYS A 18 8.77 -2.24 23.54
C LYS A 18 8.66 -3.64 24.13
N ILE A 19 8.59 -4.66 23.28
CA ILE A 19 8.47 -6.07 23.68
C ILE A 19 9.71 -6.83 23.20
N GLN A 20 10.38 -7.52 24.12
CA GLN A 20 11.58 -8.30 23.84
C GLN A 20 11.54 -9.66 24.52
N VAL A 21 12.10 -10.66 23.85
CA VAL A 21 12.31 -12.01 24.38
C VAL A 21 13.78 -12.38 24.27
N CYS A 22 14.36 -12.91 25.34
CA CYS A 22 15.73 -13.41 25.35
C CYS A 22 15.80 -14.84 25.90
N GLY A 23 16.89 -15.54 25.59
CA GLY A 23 17.19 -16.86 26.14
C GLY A 23 16.45 -18.01 25.45
N LEU A 24 15.90 -17.79 24.26
CA LEU A 24 15.32 -18.83 23.41
C LEU A 24 16.42 -19.68 22.76
N PRO A 25 16.11 -20.91 22.30
CA PRO A 25 17.00 -21.60 21.38
C PRO A 25 17.22 -20.75 20.10
N PRO A 26 18.41 -20.76 19.49
CA PRO A 26 18.66 -20.03 18.25
C PRO A 26 17.73 -20.48 17.11
N GLN A 27 17.32 -19.55 16.25
CA GLN A 27 16.51 -19.85 15.05
C GLN A 27 15.18 -20.57 15.35
N ARG A 28 14.66 -20.45 16.57
CA ARG A 28 13.45 -21.11 17.04
C ARG A 28 12.21 -20.30 16.66
N LEU A 29 11.24 -20.98 16.07
CA LEU A 29 9.92 -20.42 15.80
C LEU A 29 9.03 -20.52 17.05
N ILE A 30 8.48 -19.40 17.49
CA ILE A 30 7.67 -19.25 18.71
C ILE A 30 6.37 -18.52 18.41
N THR A 31 5.41 -18.56 19.35
CA THR A 31 4.19 -17.75 19.31
C THR A 31 4.23 -16.72 20.44
N LEU A 32 3.96 -15.46 20.11
CA LEU A 32 3.56 -14.45 21.06
C LEU A 32 2.07 -14.21 20.93
N ARG A 33 1.37 -14.20 22.06
CA ARG A 33 -0.06 -13.94 22.15
C ARG A 33 -0.28 -12.76 23.07
N ALA A 34 -1.13 -11.81 22.67
CA ALA A 34 -1.64 -10.80 23.58
C ALA A 34 -3.14 -11.00 23.78
N TRP A 35 -3.63 -10.74 24.99
CA TRP A 35 -5.06 -10.73 25.27
C TRP A 35 -5.40 -9.77 26.40
N LEU A 36 -6.65 -9.32 26.43
CA LEU A 36 -7.22 -8.54 27.53
C LEU A 36 -8.70 -8.90 27.68
N LYS A 37 -9.25 -8.59 28.86
CA LYS A 37 -10.67 -8.68 29.15
C LYS A 37 -11.24 -7.27 29.28
N ASP A 38 -12.29 -6.96 28.54
CA ASP A 38 -12.96 -5.66 28.60
C ASP A 38 -13.88 -5.54 29.82
N GLU A 39 -14.50 -4.37 30.00
CA GLU A 39 -15.36 -4.08 31.15
C GLU A 39 -16.69 -4.86 31.13
N ARG A 40 -17.07 -5.45 30.00
CA ARG A 40 -18.23 -6.37 29.89
C ARG A 40 -17.84 -7.82 30.12
N GLY A 41 -16.54 -8.08 30.22
CA GLY A 41 -15.96 -9.39 30.39
C GLY A 41 -15.67 -10.12 29.07
N GLU A 42 -15.78 -9.45 27.93
CA GLU A 42 -15.40 -10.01 26.63
C GLU A 42 -13.88 -10.04 26.50
N ILE A 43 -13.37 -11.16 25.99
CA ILE A 43 -11.94 -11.34 25.77
C ILE A 43 -11.60 -10.93 24.34
N PHE A 44 -10.57 -10.10 24.23
CA PHE A 44 -9.93 -9.75 22.97
C PHE A 44 -8.53 -10.34 22.97
N TYR A 45 -8.11 -10.90 21.83
CA TYR A 45 -6.79 -11.49 21.69
C TYR A 45 -6.19 -11.24 20.32
N SER A 46 -4.89 -11.38 20.22
CA SER A 46 -4.14 -11.43 18.97
C SER A 46 -2.95 -12.38 19.15
N GLN A 47 -2.45 -12.92 18.05
CA GLN A 47 -1.24 -13.74 18.06
C GLN A 47 -0.39 -13.53 16.82
N ALA A 48 0.91 -13.64 17.00
CA ALA A 48 1.87 -13.62 15.90
C ALA A 48 3.02 -14.59 16.16
N PHE A 49 3.61 -15.06 15.07
CA PHE A 49 4.72 -16.00 15.07
C PHE A 49 6.03 -15.25 14.82
N TYR A 50 7.07 -15.63 15.54
CA TYR A 50 8.38 -14.99 15.43
C TYR A 50 9.47 -16.04 15.44
N LYS A 51 10.57 -15.76 14.75
CA LYS A 51 11.77 -16.59 14.77
C LYS A 51 12.86 -15.88 15.55
N SER A 52 13.43 -16.54 16.56
CA SER A 52 14.59 -15.99 17.28
C SER A 52 15.82 -15.90 16.39
N ASP A 53 16.70 -14.95 16.70
CA ASP A 53 17.98 -14.81 16.03
C ASP A 53 19.00 -15.90 16.43
N ASN A 54 20.26 -15.74 16.03
CA ASN A 54 21.34 -16.67 16.37
C ASN A 54 21.74 -16.62 17.86
N GLU A 55 21.37 -15.56 18.57
CA GLU A 55 21.60 -15.39 20.01
C GLU A 55 20.38 -15.80 20.85
N GLY A 56 19.30 -16.24 20.21
CA GLY A 56 18.07 -16.62 20.92
C GLY A 56 17.24 -15.43 21.38
N LYS A 57 17.32 -14.29 20.67
CA LYS A 57 16.60 -13.05 20.97
C LYS A 57 15.53 -12.75 19.93
N ILE A 58 14.50 -12.04 20.37
CA ILE A 58 13.45 -11.45 19.55
C ILE A 58 13.22 -10.04 20.08
N ASP A 59 13.34 -9.04 19.21
CA ASP A 59 12.98 -7.65 19.49
C ASP A 59 11.92 -7.22 18.48
N LEU A 60 10.71 -6.89 18.94
CA LEU A 60 9.58 -6.59 18.06
C LEU A 60 9.79 -5.31 17.22
N ASP A 61 10.76 -4.46 17.59
CA ASP A 61 11.13 -3.27 16.82
C ASP A 61 11.79 -3.59 15.48
N CYS A 62 12.45 -4.74 15.37
CA CYS A 62 13.25 -5.10 14.19
C CYS A 62 13.04 -6.54 13.71
N THR A 63 12.44 -7.40 14.53
CA THR A 63 12.16 -8.79 14.19
C THR A 63 10.80 -8.87 13.49
N PRO A 64 10.73 -9.32 12.23
CA PRO A 64 9.45 -9.43 11.54
C PRO A 64 8.63 -10.59 12.10
N ALA A 65 7.33 -10.36 12.29
CA ALA A 65 6.37 -11.44 12.46
C ALA A 65 6.33 -12.27 11.17
N THR A 66 6.42 -13.60 11.31
CA THR A 66 6.42 -14.54 10.18
C THR A 66 5.00 -14.96 9.77
N GLY A 67 3.98 -14.63 10.59
CA GLY A 67 2.58 -14.92 10.35
C GLY A 67 1.73 -14.80 11.61
N GLY A 68 0.47 -15.24 11.53
CA GLY A 68 -0.53 -15.07 12.59
C GLY A 68 -1.57 -14.03 12.18
N ASP A 69 -1.96 -13.16 13.10
CA ASP A 69 -2.93 -12.08 12.84
C ASP A 69 -2.33 -10.91 12.04
N PHE A 70 -1.00 -10.83 11.96
CA PHE A 70 -0.26 -9.86 11.15
C PHE A 70 1.11 -10.43 10.76
N GLN A 71 1.80 -9.76 9.82
CA GLN A 71 3.11 -10.15 9.31
C GLN A 71 4.00 -8.92 9.10
N GLY A 72 5.31 -9.09 9.19
CA GLY A 72 6.30 -8.03 9.01
C GLY A 72 6.72 -7.36 10.33
N VAL A 73 7.52 -6.30 10.23
CA VAL A 73 7.99 -5.55 11.41
C VAL A 73 6.85 -4.65 11.90
N CYS A 74 6.16 -5.10 12.95
CA CYS A 74 4.99 -4.44 13.52
C CYS A 74 5.12 -4.42 15.05
N PRO A 75 5.82 -3.43 15.63
CA PRO A 75 6.17 -3.45 17.06
C PRO A 75 4.93 -3.47 17.97
N MET A 76 3.91 -2.69 17.59
CA MET A 76 2.60 -2.62 18.27
C MET A 76 1.57 -3.61 17.70
N GLY A 77 1.99 -4.55 16.85
CA GLY A 77 1.15 -5.54 16.16
C GLY A 77 0.17 -6.24 17.08
N LEU A 78 0.69 -6.76 18.19
CA LEU A 78 -0.09 -7.50 19.18
C LEU A 78 -1.20 -6.67 19.84
N LEU A 79 -1.08 -5.34 19.88
CA LEU A 79 -2.08 -4.46 20.50
C LEU A 79 -3.16 -4.01 19.51
N TRP A 80 -2.79 -3.56 18.31
CA TRP A 80 -3.78 -3.08 17.34
C TRP A 80 -4.52 -4.23 16.63
N ALA A 81 -3.94 -5.43 16.57
CA ALA A 81 -4.56 -6.60 15.96
C ALA A 81 -5.50 -7.38 16.89
N LEU A 82 -5.74 -6.88 18.12
CA LEU A 82 -6.68 -7.48 19.06
C LEU A 82 -8.08 -7.60 18.42
N LYS A 83 -8.62 -8.81 18.44
CA LYS A 83 -9.95 -9.15 17.94
C LYS A 83 -10.76 -9.87 19.02
N PRO A 84 -12.09 -9.71 19.05
CA PRO A 84 -12.89 -10.37 20.05
C PRO A 84 -12.94 -11.89 19.81
N ILE A 85 -13.02 -12.66 20.89
CA ILE A 85 -13.36 -14.09 20.79
C ILE A 85 -14.79 -14.25 20.26
N THR A 86 -15.72 -13.50 20.84
CA THR A 86 -17.12 -13.46 20.40
C THR A 86 -17.24 -12.58 19.15
N PRO A 87 -17.68 -13.11 17.98
CA PRO A 87 -17.80 -12.31 16.77
C PRO A 87 -18.66 -11.05 16.96
N PHE A 88 -18.32 -10.00 16.22
CA PHE A 88 -19.05 -8.71 16.18
C PHE A 88 -19.07 -7.90 17.49
N GLN A 89 -18.24 -8.25 18.48
CA GLN A 89 -18.08 -7.44 19.68
C GLN A 89 -17.11 -6.28 19.46
N ARG A 90 -17.43 -5.12 20.05
CA ARG A 90 -16.53 -3.96 20.11
C ARG A 90 -15.89 -3.89 21.48
N LEU A 91 -14.63 -3.44 21.52
CA LEU A 91 -13.93 -3.22 22.78
C LEU A 91 -14.59 -2.06 23.54
N VAL A 92 -14.93 -2.27 24.81
CA VAL A 92 -15.59 -1.26 25.65
C VAL A 92 -14.67 -0.80 26.79
N LYS A 93 -14.39 0.50 26.81
CA LYS A 93 -13.78 1.24 27.91
C LYS A 93 -14.68 2.42 28.30
N ARG A 94 -15.26 2.39 29.49
CA ARG A 94 -16.12 3.44 30.07
C ARG A 94 -15.48 4.05 31.31
N GLU A 95 -14.88 3.24 32.18
CA GLU A 95 -14.23 3.72 33.39
C GLU A 95 -12.78 4.14 33.09
N VAL A 96 -12.51 5.43 33.01
CA VAL A 96 -11.19 5.95 32.59
C VAL A 96 -10.29 6.39 33.73
N MET A 97 -10.83 6.60 34.94
CA MET A 97 -10.12 7.21 36.06
C MET A 97 -9.48 6.18 36.99
N GLU A 98 -10.17 5.07 37.24
CA GLU A 98 -9.79 4.16 38.33
C GLU A 98 -9.05 2.92 37.85
N THR A 99 -9.32 2.45 36.62
CA THR A 99 -8.82 1.16 36.15
C THR A 99 -8.17 1.24 34.76
N PRO A 100 -6.98 0.63 34.57
CA PRO A 100 -6.40 0.46 33.24
C PRO A 100 -7.05 -0.72 32.50
N PHE A 101 -6.64 -0.94 31.26
CA PHE A 101 -6.69 -2.30 30.70
C PHE A 101 -5.42 -3.06 31.06
N TYR A 102 -5.62 -4.30 31.53
CA TYR A 102 -4.54 -5.25 31.76
C TYR A 102 -4.35 -6.10 30.50
N VAL A 103 -3.28 -5.83 29.76
CA VAL A 103 -2.93 -6.58 28.56
C VAL A 103 -1.92 -7.65 28.93
N HIS A 104 -2.34 -8.90 28.86
CA HIS A 104 -1.48 -10.06 29.08
C HIS A 104 -0.74 -10.37 27.78
N VAL A 105 0.57 -10.51 27.86
CA VAL A 105 1.44 -10.95 26.76
C VAL A 105 2.11 -12.24 27.17
N GLU A 106 1.94 -13.26 26.35
CA GLU A 106 2.30 -14.64 26.64
C GLU A 106 3.21 -15.19 25.56
N LEU A 107 4.22 -15.95 26.00
CA LEU A 107 5.20 -16.60 25.16
C LEU A 107 5.00 -18.11 25.13
N TYR A 108 4.98 -18.69 23.94
CA TYR A 108 4.86 -20.12 23.69
C TYR A 108 6.00 -20.62 22.82
N ILE A 109 6.59 -21.78 23.16
CA ILE A 109 7.79 -22.31 22.48
C ILE A 109 7.50 -22.94 21.11
N ASN A 110 6.23 -23.21 20.83
CA ASN A 110 5.74 -23.81 19.61
C ASN A 110 4.80 -22.84 18.88
N VAL A 111 4.64 -23.06 17.58
CA VAL A 111 3.62 -22.36 16.80
C VAL A 111 2.25 -22.94 17.15
N ILE A 112 1.41 -22.09 17.73
CA ILE A 112 0.04 -22.44 18.10
C ILE A 112 -0.92 -21.91 17.04
N SER A 113 -1.46 -22.81 16.23
CA SER A 113 -2.45 -22.45 15.19
C SER A 113 -3.87 -22.29 15.75
N GLN A 114 -4.18 -22.98 16.86
CA GLN A 114 -5.46 -22.88 17.56
C GLN A 114 -5.21 -22.91 19.07
N PRO A 115 -5.90 -22.07 19.88
CA PRO A 115 -5.74 -22.09 21.33
C PRO A 115 -6.08 -23.48 21.88
N THR A 116 -5.09 -24.19 22.39
CA THR A 116 -5.27 -25.45 23.12
C THR A 116 -5.52 -25.13 24.61
N PRO A 117 -6.52 -25.72 25.27
CA PRO A 117 -6.86 -25.39 26.66
C PRO A 117 -5.80 -25.74 27.72
N HIS A 118 -4.71 -26.41 27.34
CA HIS A 118 -3.78 -27.07 28.28
C HIS A 118 -2.30 -26.72 28.05
N GLU A 119 -1.99 -25.72 27.22
CA GLU A 119 -0.60 -25.26 27.07
C GLU A 119 -0.41 -23.99 27.91
N ASP A 120 0.31 -24.13 29.02
CA ASP A 120 0.73 -23.00 29.85
C ASP A 120 1.81 -22.19 29.13
N PRO A 121 1.79 -20.86 29.20
CA PRO A 121 2.82 -20.04 28.59
C PRO A 121 4.17 -20.23 29.29
N LEU A 122 5.26 -20.23 28.52
CA LEU A 122 6.62 -20.30 29.06
C LEU A 122 6.99 -19.06 29.89
N ALA A 123 6.44 -17.91 29.49
CA ALA A 123 6.54 -16.66 30.22
C ALA A 123 5.29 -15.84 29.94
N SER A 124 4.85 -15.08 30.94
CA SER A 124 3.73 -14.15 30.83
C SER A 124 4.08 -12.83 31.51
N LYS A 125 3.67 -11.73 30.90
CA LYS A 125 3.82 -10.37 31.41
C LYS A 125 2.52 -9.62 31.23
N VAL A 126 2.24 -8.71 32.15
CA VAL A 126 1.06 -7.85 32.10
C VAL A 126 1.53 -6.42 31.87
N VAL A 127 0.91 -5.74 30.91
CA VAL A 127 1.08 -4.31 30.66
C VAL A 127 -0.18 -3.60 31.10
N GLU A 128 -0.03 -2.58 31.94
CA GLU A 128 -1.13 -1.70 32.32
C GLU A 128 -1.24 -0.55 31.32
N ARG A 129 -2.40 -0.47 30.66
CA ARG A 129 -2.73 0.54 29.65
C ARG A 129 -3.76 1.51 30.22
N TRP A 130 -3.27 2.64 30.75
CA TRP A 130 -4.08 3.66 31.40
C TRP A 130 -4.73 4.62 30.39
N TYR A 131 -5.95 5.08 30.67
CA TYR A 131 -6.63 6.09 29.85
C TYR A 131 -6.51 7.50 30.41
N VAL A 132 -5.86 7.64 31.56
CA VAL A 132 -5.62 8.90 32.23
C VAL A 132 -4.25 8.89 32.87
N ALA A 133 -3.53 10.01 32.78
CA ALA A 133 -2.28 10.22 33.49
C ALA A 133 -2.54 10.69 34.94
N PRO A 134 -1.60 10.44 35.87
CA PRO A 134 -1.67 11.02 37.21
C PRO A 134 -1.82 12.55 37.17
N GLY A 135 -2.69 13.09 38.02
CA GLY A 135 -2.90 14.53 38.15
C GLY A 135 -3.94 15.15 37.21
N ILE A 136 -4.46 14.39 36.23
CA ILE A 136 -5.62 14.83 35.45
C ILE A 136 -6.85 14.92 36.35
N LYS A 137 -7.57 16.05 36.30
CA LYS A 137 -8.79 16.25 37.06
C LYS A 137 -10.01 16.03 36.16
N ARG A 138 -10.88 15.10 36.57
CA ARG A 138 -12.20 14.89 35.95
C ARG A 138 -13.28 15.66 36.72
N ILE A 139 -14.07 16.47 36.02
CA ILE A 139 -15.15 17.27 36.58
C ILE A 139 -16.44 16.92 35.83
N LYS A 140 -17.45 16.40 36.53
CA LYS A 140 -18.77 16.17 35.93
C LYS A 140 -19.41 17.52 35.58
N ILE A 141 -19.87 17.67 34.35
CA ILE A 141 -20.59 18.84 33.87
C ILE A 141 -22.09 18.57 33.89
N LYS A 142 -22.81 19.40 34.65
CA LYS A 142 -24.27 19.47 34.71
C LYS A 142 -24.68 20.94 34.85
N GLN A 143 -24.54 21.70 33.77
CA GLN A 143 -24.82 23.14 33.71
C GLN A 143 -25.87 23.38 32.63
N GLY A 144 -26.95 24.09 32.96
CA GLY A 144 -28.11 24.27 32.08
C GLY A 144 -28.57 22.95 31.44
N LYS A 145 -28.61 22.87 30.11
CA LYS A 145 -28.92 21.62 29.38
C LYS A 145 -27.70 20.72 29.20
N VAL A 146 -26.48 21.27 29.23
CA VAL A 146 -25.23 20.58 28.90
C VAL A 146 -24.90 19.47 29.90
N ARG A 147 -24.64 18.26 29.39
CA ARG A 147 -24.17 17.10 30.18
C ARG A 147 -22.87 16.55 29.61
N GLY A 148 -21.90 16.32 30.48
CA GLY A 148 -20.60 15.80 30.05
C GLY A 148 -19.62 15.62 31.19
N ALA A 149 -18.35 15.47 30.84
CA ALA A 149 -17.22 15.44 31.76
C ALA A 149 -16.07 16.26 31.20
N LEU A 150 -15.58 17.21 31.99
CA LEU A 150 -14.41 18.03 31.67
C LEU A 150 -13.16 17.42 32.29
N PHE A 151 -12.16 17.16 31.47
CA PHE A 151 -10.84 16.70 31.87
C PHE A 151 -9.86 17.87 31.78
N LEU A 152 -9.17 18.14 32.90
CA LEU A 152 -8.20 19.22 33.00
C LEU A 152 -6.79 18.66 33.24
N PRO A 153 -5.78 19.13 32.49
CA PRO A 153 -4.39 18.86 32.78
C PRO A 153 -4.00 19.37 34.18
N PRO A 154 -2.96 18.80 34.80
CA PRO A 154 -2.37 19.37 36.01
C PRO A 154 -1.76 20.75 35.71
N GLY A 155 -1.73 21.62 36.72
CA GLY A 155 -1.17 22.98 36.62
C GLY A 155 -2.22 24.10 36.63
N ASP A 156 -1.73 25.33 36.47
CA ASP A 156 -2.54 26.54 36.63
C ASP A 156 -3.35 26.91 35.37
N GLY A 157 -2.92 26.45 34.20
CA GLY A 157 -3.52 26.81 32.91
C GLY A 157 -3.15 28.24 32.49
N PRO A 158 -3.90 28.85 31.55
CA PRO A 158 -5.03 28.27 30.83
C PRO A 158 -4.58 27.21 29.81
N PHE A 159 -5.46 26.27 29.50
CA PHE A 159 -5.23 25.18 28.55
C PHE A 159 -6.09 25.39 27.30
N PRO A 160 -5.62 25.04 26.09
CA PRO A 160 -6.46 25.04 24.91
C PRO A 160 -7.67 24.11 25.11
N GLY A 161 -8.87 24.63 24.85
CA GLY A 161 -10.14 23.92 25.06
C GLY A 161 -10.53 23.07 23.84
N VAL A 162 -11.01 21.85 24.08
CA VAL A 162 -11.56 20.95 23.04
C VAL A 162 -12.88 20.38 23.51
N ILE A 163 -13.89 20.41 22.65
CA ILE A 163 -15.13 19.64 22.83
C ILE A 163 -15.00 18.33 22.04
N ASP A 164 -15.18 17.21 22.74
CA ASP A 164 -15.08 15.86 22.20
C ASP A 164 -16.48 15.25 22.08
N ILE A 165 -16.89 14.95 20.84
CA ILE A 165 -18.22 14.42 20.52
C ILE A 165 -18.05 13.08 19.81
N PHE A 166 -18.72 12.04 20.34
CA PHE A 166 -18.80 10.73 19.70
C PHE A 166 -20.01 10.64 18.76
N GLY A 167 -20.11 9.55 17.99
CA GLY A 167 -21.22 9.31 17.08
C GLY A 167 -22.48 8.78 17.79
N ALA A 168 -23.38 8.18 17.00
CA ALA A 168 -24.71 7.73 17.41
C ALA A 168 -24.76 6.53 18.38
N THR A 169 -23.74 6.29 19.21
CA THR A 169 -23.77 5.27 20.26
C THR A 169 -24.60 5.70 21.47
N GLY A 170 -24.74 7.00 21.70
CA GLY A 170 -25.40 7.52 22.91
C GLY A 170 -24.53 7.37 24.16
N GLY A 171 -25.02 7.93 25.26
CA GLY A 171 -24.28 7.94 26.52
C GLY A 171 -23.13 8.94 26.52
N LEU A 172 -22.26 8.80 27.53
CA LEU A 172 -21.02 9.54 27.66
C LEU A 172 -19.82 8.61 27.45
N LEU A 173 -18.91 8.99 26.54
CA LEU A 173 -17.67 8.29 26.24
C LEU A 173 -16.50 9.21 26.51
N GLU A 174 -15.61 8.79 27.41
CA GLU A 174 -14.61 9.68 28.00
C GLU A 174 -13.16 9.30 27.65
N PHE A 175 -12.95 8.12 27.07
CA PHE A 175 -11.61 7.56 26.85
C PHE A 175 -10.74 8.39 25.89
N ARG A 176 -11.34 9.14 24.96
CA ARG A 176 -10.58 10.02 24.05
C ARG A 176 -10.26 11.36 24.71
N SER A 177 -11.24 11.98 25.38
CA SER A 177 -11.05 13.21 26.15
C SER A 177 -10.01 13.09 27.26
N SER A 178 -10.05 11.99 28.01
CA SER A 178 -9.08 11.72 29.09
C SER A 178 -7.65 11.61 28.58
N LEU A 179 -7.43 10.87 27.49
CA LEU A 179 -6.12 10.78 26.83
C LEU A 179 -5.66 12.11 26.23
N LEU A 180 -6.58 12.88 25.63
CA LEU A 180 -6.24 14.18 25.05
C LEU A 180 -5.87 15.20 26.13
N ALA A 181 -6.50 15.14 27.31
CA ALA A 181 -6.10 15.97 28.45
C ALA A 181 -4.68 15.65 28.95
N CYS A 182 -4.21 14.41 28.79
CA CYS A 182 -2.81 14.05 29.06
C CYS A 182 -1.82 14.75 28.11
N ARG A 183 -2.32 15.34 27.01
CA ARG A 183 -1.53 16.11 26.03
C ARG A 183 -1.63 17.63 26.22
N GLY A 184 -2.18 18.09 27.34
CA GLY A 184 -2.21 19.51 27.72
C GLY A 184 -3.47 20.27 27.29
N PHE A 185 -4.54 19.58 26.90
CA PHE A 185 -5.81 20.19 26.52
C PHE A 185 -6.85 20.11 27.63
N ALA A 186 -7.70 21.14 27.78
CA ALA A 186 -8.92 21.04 28.56
C ALA A 186 -10.01 20.40 27.69
N CYS A 187 -10.38 19.16 27.97
CA CYS A 187 -11.25 18.37 27.10
C CYS A 187 -12.63 18.12 27.70
N LEU A 188 -13.68 18.64 27.07
CA LEU A 188 -15.07 18.37 27.41
C LEU A 188 -15.60 17.18 26.61
N ALA A 189 -15.70 16.01 27.24
CA ALA A 189 -16.49 14.90 26.72
C ALA A 189 -17.97 15.29 26.78
N LEU A 190 -18.61 15.48 25.62
CA LEU A 190 -19.98 15.98 25.54
C LEU A 190 -20.94 14.83 25.19
N ALA A 191 -21.88 14.54 26.09
CA ALA A 191 -23.05 13.72 25.77
C ALA A 191 -24.11 14.59 25.10
N TYR A 192 -24.95 14.02 24.25
CA TYR A 192 -26.04 14.77 23.59
C TYR A 192 -27.35 13.98 23.45
N PHE A 193 -27.35 12.69 23.80
CA PHE A 193 -28.55 11.86 23.97
C PHE A 193 -28.20 10.59 24.77
N ASP A 194 -29.21 9.91 25.29
CA ASP A 194 -29.13 8.65 26.05
C ASP A 194 -28.17 8.72 27.25
N TYR A 195 -28.19 9.86 27.97
CA TYR A 195 -27.33 10.10 29.13
C TYR A 195 -27.97 11.05 30.15
N ASP A 196 -28.01 10.65 31.43
CA ASP A 196 -28.60 11.42 32.54
C ASP A 196 -30.06 11.82 32.20
N ASP A 197 -30.36 13.11 32.14
CA ASP A 197 -31.65 13.72 31.83
C ASP A 197 -31.78 14.19 30.37
N LEU A 198 -30.87 13.79 29.48
CA LEU A 198 -30.95 14.05 28.03
C LEU A 198 -32.01 13.16 27.35
N PRO A 199 -32.46 13.53 26.13
CA PRO A 199 -33.38 12.69 25.35
C PRO A 199 -32.86 11.26 25.20
N SER A 200 -33.73 10.26 25.35
CA SER A 200 -33.35 8.84 25.30
C SER A 200 -33.05 8.31 23.89
N PHE A 201 -33.35 9.09 22.85
CA PHE A 201 -33.07 8.74 21.46
C PHE A 201 -32.59 9.96 20.69
N LEU A 202 -31.81 9.71 19.65
CA LEU A 202 -31.32 10.77 18.76
C LEU A 202 -32.45 11.24 17.84
N GLY A 203 -33.07 12.37 18.20
CA GLY A 203 -34.10 13.04 17.43
C GLY A 203 -33.53 14.18 16.58
N ILE A 204 -34.21 15.34 16.63
CA ILE A 204 -33.74 16.58 16.00
C ILE A 204 -32.50 17.08 16.76
N VAL A 205 -31.45 17.44 16.02
CA VAL A 205 -30.22 18.00 16.58
C VAL A 205 -30.38 19.51 16.68
N GLU A 206 -30.60 20.00 17.90
CA GLU A 206 -30.66 21.43 18.23
C GLU A 206 -29.24 21.99 18.37
N LEU A 207 -28.84 22.93 17.52
CA LEU A 207 -27.47 23.48 17.53
C LEU A 207 -27.21 24.35 18.76
N GLU A 208 -28.27 24.93 19.33
CA GLU A 208 -28.25 25.75 20.54
C GLU A 208 -27.69 24.96 21.74
N TYR A 209 -27.90 23.63 21.79
CA TYR A 209 -27.28 22.77 22.81
C TYR A 209 -25.75 22.80 22.75
N TYR A 210 -25.19 22.81 21.55
CA TYR A 210 -23.75 22.78 21.33
C TYR A 210 -23.13 24.16 21.51
N GLU A 211 -23.88 25.23 21.19
CA GLU A 211 -23.50 26.60 21.53
C GLU A 211 -23.38 26.78 23.05
N GLU A 212 -24.38 26.31 23.82
CA GLU A 212 -24.32 26.31 25.29
C GLU A 212 -23.12 25.51 25.81
N ALA A 213 -22.77 24.39 25.18
CA ALA A 213 -21.58 23.61 25.54
C ALA A 213 -20.26 24.36 25.27
N ILE A 214 -20.20 25.16 24.19
CA ILE A 214 -19.07 26.05 23.89
C ILE A 214 -18.95 27.12 24.98
N GLU A 215 -20.06 27.77 25.35
CA GLU A 215 -20.09 28.77 26.42
C GLU A 215 -19.64 28.18 27.76
N VAL A 216 -20.10 26.98 28.11
CA VAL A 216 -19.67 26.27 29.33
C VAL A 216 -18.16 26.03 29.35
N LEU A 217 -17.57 25.66 28.20
CA LEU A 217 -16.13 25.43 28.10
C LEU A 217 -15.34 26.74 28.17
N LEU A 218 -15.77 27.78 27.45
CA LEU A 218 -15.14 29.10 27.43
C LEU A 218 -15.28 29.84 28.76
N GLY A 219 -16.37 29.63 29.49
CA GLY A 219 -16.59 30.18 30.83
C GLY A 219 -15.71 29.55 31.91
N ASN A 220 -14.94 28.50 31.59
CA ASN A 220 -14.02 27.89 32.54
C ASN A 220 -12.71 28.69 32.61
N PRO A 221 -12.28 29.19 33.80
CA PRO A 221 -11.09 30.04 33.92
C PRO A 221 -9.78 29.31 33.59
N LYS A 222 -9.78 27.98 33.53
CA LYS A 222 -8.63 27.17 33.12
C LYS A 222 -8.61 26.87 31.62
N CYS A 223 -9.57 27.35 30.84
CA CYS A 223 -9.56 27.26 29.39
C CYS A 223 -9.04 28.56 28.79
N ALA A 224 -8.17 28.47 27.78
CA ALA A 224 -7.73 29.63 27.04
C ALA A 224 -8.87 30.16 26.16
N GLU A 225 -8.92 31.49 25.96
CA GLU A 225 -9.75 32.09 24.92
C GLU A 225 -9.33 31.55 23.54
N ALA A 226 -10.25 31.61 22.57
CA ALA A 226 -10.11 30.96 21.27
C ALA A 226 -8.71 31.17 20.66
N MET A 227 -8.09 30.07 20.20
CA MET A 227 -6.84 30.13 19.43
C MET A 227 -6.99 31.16 18.30
N ASP A 228 -5.96 31.97 18.09
CA ASP A 228 -5.92 33.01 17.05
C ASP A 228 -6.29 32.38 15.70
N SER A 229 -7.08 33.05 14.87
CA SER A 229 -7.65 32.45 13.64
C SER A 229 -6.57 31.91 12.68
N ALA A 230 -5.36 32.46 12.76
CA ALA A 230 -4.19 32.00 12.02
C ALA A 230 -3.75 30.57 12.40
N ASP A 231 -3.83 30.19 13.68
CA ASP A 231 -3.42 28.86 14.15
C ASP A 231 -4.46 27.79 13.80
N LEU A 232 -5.74 28.17 13.71
CA LEU A 232 -6.81 27.25 13.30
C LEU A 232 -6.71 26.89 11.82
N ASP A 233 -6.37 27.86 10.97
CA ASP A 233 -6.14 27.63 9.54
C ASP A 233 -4.93 26.70 9.32
N ASP A 234 -3.87 26.87 10.10
CA ASP A 234 -2.69 26.00 10.07
C ASP A 234 -3.02 24.57 10.57
N LEU A 235 -3.81 24.44 11.63
CA LEU A 235 -4.28 23.13 12.11
C LEU A 235 -5.19 22.47 11.08
N CYS A 236 -6.10 23.23 10.48
CA CYS A 236 -7.02 22.75 9.46
C CYS A 236 -6.25 22.31 8.20
N PHE A 237 -5.23 23.06 7.81
CA PHE A 237 -4.31 22.69 6.75
C PHE A 237 -3.55 21.39 7.10
N HIS A 238 -3.05 21.27 8.33
CA HIS A 238 -2.33 20.08 8.79
C HIS A 238 -3.22 18.83 8.80
N VAL A 239 -4.43 18.93 9.34
CA VAL A 239 -5.42 17.85 9.38
C VAL A 239 -5.83 17.44 7.97
N ASN A 240 -6.14 18.41 7.10
CA ASN A 240 -6.47 18.12 5.69
C ASN A 240 -5.29 17.48 4.95
N SER A 241 -4.06 17.90 5.23
CA SER A 241 -2.85 17.29 4.70
C SER A 241 -2.67 15.85 5.16
N LYS A 242 -2.88 15.56 6.45
CA LYS A 242 -2.86 14.19 7.00
C LYS A 242 -3.97 13.32 6.42
N ILE A 243 -5.20 13.84 6.27
CA ILE A 243 -6.32 13.15 5.61
C ILE A 243 -5.96 12.84 4.16
N SER A 244 -5.36 13.80 3.44
CA SER A 244 -4.88 13.61 2.07
C SER A 244 -3.81 12.51 2.00
N LEU A 245 -2.87 12.49 2.96
CA LEU A 245 -1.85 11.46 3.07
C LEU A 245 -2.46 10.07 3.30
N ILE A 246 -3.42 9.95 4.24
CA ILE A 246 -4.14 8.69 4.51
C ILE A 246 -4.91 8.24 3.27
N LYS A 247 -5.63 9.13 2.58
CA LYS A 247 -6.31 8.82 1.31
C LYS A 247 -5.32 8.28 0.28
N LYS A 248 -4.15 8.90 0.15
CA LYS A 248 -3.11 8.47 -0.79
C LYS A 248 -2.53 7.11 -0.38
N THR A 249 -2.28 6.87 0.90
CA THR A 249 -1.83 5.56 1.41
C THR A 249 -2.87 4.48 1.21
N LEU A 250 -4.16 4.76 1.41
CA LEU A 250 -5.25 3.82 1.14
C LEU A 250 -5.39 3.54 -0.36
N GLN A 251 -5.23 4.54 -1.21
CA GLN A 251 -5.16 4.36 -2.66
C GLN A 251 -3.99 3.47 -3.03
N LEU A 252 -2.77 3.73 -2.51
CA LEU A 252 -1.58 2.91 -2.71
C LEU A 252 -1.77 1.47 -2.21
N ARG A 253 -2.43 1.27 -1.07
CA ARG A 253 -2.78 -0.07 -0.55
C ARG A 253 -3.70 -0.81 -1.53
N ASN A 254 -4.63 -0.11 -2.16
CA ASN A 254 -5.53 -0.68 -3.17
C ASN A 254 -4.85 -0.96 -4.52
N ILE A 255 -3.68 -0.37 -4.82
CA ILE A 255 -2.89 -0.71 -6.02
C ILE A 255 -2.45 -2.18 -5.98
N GLY A 256 -2.14 -2.73 -4.80
CA GLY A 256 -1.82 -4.15 -4.64
C GLY A 256 -3.01 -5.09 -4.87
N ASN A 257 -4.24 -4.57 -4.77
CA ASN A 257 -5.49 -5.31 -4.98
C ASN A 257 -6.07 -5.12 -6.40
N ASP A 258 -5.54 -4.18 -7.18
CA ASP A 258 -5.89 -3.97 -8.59
C ASP A 258 -5.04 -4.92 -9.46
N PRO A 259 -5.63 -5.92 -10.13
CA PRO A 259 -4.88 -6.90 -10.93
C PRO A 259 -4.08 -6.27 -12.07
N SER A 260 -4.53 -5.13 -12.60
CA SER A 260 -3.87 -4.42 -13.70
C SER A 260 -2.59 -3.71 -13.24
N LEU A 261 -2.63 -3.08 -12.07
CA LEU A 261 -1.48 -2.40 -11.48
C LEU A 261 -0.53 -3.39 -10.79
N SER A 262 -1.04 -4.48 -10.23
CA SER A 262 -0.22 -5.59 -9.73
C SER A 262 0.60 -6.22 -10.85
N CYS A 263 0.01 -6.43 -12.04
CA CYS A 263 0.76 -6.87 -13.22
C CYS A 263 1.85 -5.87 -13.64
N ILE A 264 1.55 -4.57 -13.63
CA ILE A 264 2.54 -3.52 -13.93
C ILE A 264 3.65 -3.49 -12.87
N LEU A 265 3.32 -3.56 -11.58
CA LEU A 265 4.28 -3.60 -10.50
C LEU A 265 5.14 -4.87 -10.54
N ASN A 266 4.57 -6.01 -10.89
CA ASN A 266 5.32 -7.25 -11.09
C ASN A 266 6.24 -7.16 -12.31
N LYS A 267 5.81 -6.49 -13.40
CA LYS A 267 6.68 -6.20 -14.55
C LYS A 267 7.81 -5.26 -14.17
N VAL A 268 7.53 -4.19 -13.42
CA VAL A 268 8.56 -3.26 -12.91
C VAL A 268 9.53 -3.98 -11.98
N ALA A 269 9.03 -4.81 -11.06
CA ALA A 269 9.86 -5.62 -10.17
C ALA A 269 10.72 -6.61 -10.95
N HIS A 270 10.17 -7.24 -11.99
CA HIS A 270 10.90 -8.13 -12.88
C HIS A 270 11.97 -7.39 -13.70
N GLU A 271 11.67 -6.19 -14.22
CA GLU A 271 12.66 -5.34 -14.89
C GLU A 271 13.75 -4.85 -13.94
N MET A 272 13.42 -4.50 -12.70
CA MET A 272 14.39 -4.13 -11.67
C MET A 272 15.28 -5.31 -11.29
N GLN A 273 14.74 -6.52 -11.20
CA GLN A 273 15.51 -7.74 -10.99
C GLN A 273 16.44 -8.00 -12.17
N GLY A 274 15.96 -7.87 -13.41
CA GLY A 274 16.79 -7.95 -14.62
C GLY A 274 17.91 -6.91 -14.65
N LEU A 275 17.63 -5.67 -14.21
CA LEU A 275 18.64 -4.61 -14.10
C LEU A 275 19.69 -4.94 -13.04
N SER A 276 19.28 -5.47 -11.89
CA SER A 276 20.19 -5.92 -10.83
C SER A 276 21.10 -7.05 -11.30
N GLU A 277 20.56 -8.03 -12.04
CA GLU A 277 21.36 -9.11 -12.63
C GLU A 277 22.35 -8.58 -13.66
N LEU A 278 21.94 -7.59 -14.47
CA LEU A 278 22.82 -6.95 -15.44
C LEU A 278 23.95 -6.18 -14.75
N LEU A 279 23.64 -5.44 -13.68
CA LEU A 279 24.62 -4.74 -12.86
C LEU A 279 25.64 -5.69 -12.24
N ASN A 280 25.18 -6.83 -11.70
CA ASN A 280 26.08 -7.85 -11.15
C ASN A 280 27.00 -8.45 -12.22
N LYS A 281 26.50 -8.66 -13.45
CA LYS A 281 27.33 -9.11 -14.58
C LYS A 281 28.38 -8.07 -14.97
N VAL A 282 28.00 -6.79 -15.02
CA VAL A 282 28.93 -5.68 -15.29
C VAL A 282 29.99 -5.60 -14.19
N GLU A 283 29.61 -5.69 -12.92
CA GLU A 283 30.54 -5.69 -11.79
C GLU A 283 31.53 -6.85 -11.87
N THR A 284 31.05 -8.06 -12.23
CA THR A 284 31.91 -9.23 -12.42
C THR A 284 32.91 -9.03 -13.57
N GLU A 285 32.48 -8.46 -14.70
CA GLU A 285 33.37 -8.21 -15.83
C GLU A 285 34.39 -7.10 -15.52
N VAL A 286 33.99 -6.07 -14.74
CA VAL A 286 34.91 -5.04 -14.24
C VAL A 286 35.98 -5.66 -13.34
N GLN A 287 35.61 -6.51 -12.38
CA GLN A 287 36.56 -7.20 -11.50
C GLN A 287 37.54 -8.09 -12.30
N LYS A 288 37.04 -8.76 -13.34
CA LYS A 288 37.89 -9.55 -14.24
C LYS A 288 38.87 -8.68 -15.02
N GLN A 289 38.43 -7.54 -15.55
CA GLN A 289 39.31 -6.57 -16.22
C GLN A 289 40.37 -6.00 -15.27
N GLU A 290 40.00 -5.68 -14.02
CA GLU A 290 40.97 -5.24 -13.01
C GLU A 290 42.02 -6.31 -12.70
N THR A 291 41.62 -7.58 -12.66
CA THR A 291 42.54 -8.70 -12.42
C THR A 291 43.53 -8.85 -13.58
N ILE A 292 43.05 -8.75 -14.83
CA ILE A 292 43.90 -8.77 -16.03
C ILE A 292 44.85 -7.56 -16.04
N ALA A 293 44.36 -6.38 -15.67
CA ALA A 293 45.21 -5.18 -15.61
C ALA A 293 46.32 -5.32 -14.56
N LYS A 294 46.04 -5.96 -13.41
CA LYS A 294 47.03 -6.26 -12.39
C LYS A 294 48.10 -7.24 -12.90
N SER A 295 47.70 -8.34 -13.55
CA SER A 295 48.66 -9.31 -14.08
C SER A 295 49.53 -8.73 -15.20
N LEU A 296 48.97 -7.87 -16.06
CA LEU A 296 49.74 -7.16 -17.08
C LEU A 296 50.79 -6.21 -16.47
N LYS A 297 50.46 -5.50 -15.39
CA LYS A 297 51.42 -4.64 -14.67
C LYS A 297 52.54 -5.44 -14.01
N GLU A 298 52.21 -6.60 -13.44
CA GLU A 298 53.21 -7.50 -12.85
C GLU A 298 54.16 -8.03 -13.93
N LEU A 299 53.63 -8.42 -15.09
CA LEU A 299 54.42 -8.84 -16.24
C LEU A 299 55.33 -7.72 -16.77
N GLU A 300 54.82 -6.49 -16.86
CA GLU A 300 55.61 -5.30 -17.24
C GLU A 300 56.77 -5.07 -16.26
N SER A 301 56.54 -5.20 -14.96
CA SER A 301 57.58 -5.09 -13.93
C SER A 301 58.65 -6.17 -14.07
N ASN A 302 58.26 -7.42 -14.37
CA ASN A 302 59.21 -8.52 -14.57
C ASN A 302 60.07 -8.28 -15.81
N PHE A 303 59.48 -7.86 -16.93
CA PHE A 303 60.24 -7.50 -18.13
C PHE A 303 61.20 -6.34 -17.89
N ALA A 304 60.83 -5.36 -17.05
CA ALA A 304 61.73 -4.27 -16.68
C ALA A 304 62.96 -4.76 -15.89
N ILE A 305 62.77 -5.74 -14.98
CA ILE A 305 63.87 -6.39 -14.25
C ILE A 305 64.76 -7.15 -15.23
N ASP A 306 64.20 -8.02 -16.06
CA ASP A 306 64.94 -8.79 -17.05
C ASP A 306 65.75 -7.89 -17.99
N LEU A 307 65.18 -6.75 -18.40
CA LEU A 307 65.87 -5.78 -19.24
C LEU A 307 67.06 -5.15 -18.48
N SER A 308 66.90 -4.81 -17.21
CA SER A 308 67.97 -4.28 -16.36
C SER A 308 69.07 -5.31 -16.10
N GLU A 309 68.72 -6.59 -15.96
CA GLU A 309 69.70 -7.66 -15.82
C GLU A 309 70.46 -7.89 -17.13
N ALA A 310 69.75 -7.89 -18.26
CA ALA A 310 70.37 -8.00 -19.58
C ALA A 310 71.31 -6.82 -19.90
N THR A 311 70.96 -5.59 -19.52
CA THR A 311 71.86 -4.43 -19.65
C THR A 311 73.06 -4.57 -18.72
N HIS A 312 72.86 -4.97 -17.47
CA HIS A 312 73.96 -5.21 -16.53
C HIS A 312 74.93 -6.29 -17.04
N LEU A 313 74.43 -7.39 -17.57
CA LEU A 313 75.24 -8.46 -18.18
C LEU A 313 76.00 -7.98 -19.42
N LYS A 314 75.38 -7.14 -20.25
CA LYS A 314 76.02 -6.53 -21.43
C LYS A 314 77.15 -5.57 -21.04
N GLU A 315 77.01 -4.84 -19.95
CA GLU A 315 78.01 -3.89 -19.46
C GLU A 315 79.15 -4.57 -18.69
N ASN A 316 78.90 -5.73 -18.08
CA ASN A 316 79.85 -6.48 -17.26
C ASN A 316 80.33 -7.80 -17.91
N ILE A 317 80.58 -7.79 -19.22
CA ILE A 317 81.10 -8.97 -19.94
C ILE A 317 82.54 -9.26 -19.48
N PRO A 318 82.83 -10.45 -18.92
CA PRO A 318 84.19 -10.82 -18.51
C PRO A 318 85.18 -10.77 -19.68
N LEU A 319 86.37 -10.20 -19.44
CA LEU A 319 87.40 -9.97 -20.46
C LEU A 319 87.96 -11.25 -21.13
N HIS A 320 87.64 -12.44 -20.59
CA HIS A 320 88.05 -13.74 -21.12
C HIS A 320 87.02 -14.40 -22.06
N LEU A 321 85.86 -13.78 -22.29
CA LEU A 321 84.90 -14.26 -23.27
C LEU A 321 85.35 -13.90 -24.70
N PRO A 322 85.29 -14.83 -25.66
CA PRO A 322 85.64 -14.56 -27.05
C PRO A 322 84.73 -13.48 -27.64
N LYS A 323 85.29 -12.30 -27.95
CA LYS A 323 84.56 -11.20 -28.59
C LYS A 323 84.14 -11.62 -30.01
N LYS A 324 82.84 -11.71 -30.26
CA LYS A 324 82.30 -11.97 -31.61
C LYS A 324 82.55 -10.76 -32.52
N THR A 325 83.29 -11.02 -33.59
CA THR A 325 83.46 -10.20 -34.81
C THR A 325 82.10 -9.93 -35.46
N PRO A 326 81.86 -8.75 -36.08
CA PRO A 326 80.58 -8.45 -36.69
C PRO A 326 80.37 -9.31 -37.94
N SER A 327 79.43 -10.24 -37.88
CA SER A 327 78.90 -10.90 -39.07
C SER A 327 77.56 -11.58 -38.78
N SER A 328 76.62 -11.30 -39.69
CA SER A 328 75.31 -11.95 -39.91
C SER A 328 74.09 -11.23 -39.35
N GLU A 329 73.55 -10.36 -40.20
CA GLU A 329 72.11 -10.11 -40.37
C GLU A 329 71.32 -11.43 -40.41
N PHE A 330 70.21 -11.49 -39.66
CA PHE A 330 69.01 -12.33 -39.86
C PHE A 330 68.01 -11.92 -38.77
N ALA A 331 66.71 -11.76 -38.96
CA ALA A 331 65.86 -11.38 -40.08
C ALA A 331 64.61 -10.79 -39.38
N LYS A 332 64.01 -9.75 -39.95
CA LYS A 332 62.71 -9.25 -39.49
C LYS A 332 61.66 -10.36 -39.65
N CYS A 333 60.88 -10.65 -38.61
CA CYS A 333 59.60 -11.34 -38.75
C CYS A 333 58.49 -10.32 -38.49
N GLU A 334 57.63 -10.21 -39.48
CA GLU A 334 56.59 -9.22 -39.68
C GLU A 334 55.40 -9.44 -38.73
N GLU A 335 54.82 -8.34 -38.27
CA GLU A 335 53.51 -8.29 -37.63
C GLU A 335 52.43 -8.63 -38.67
N ALA A 336 51.65 -9.68 -38.41
CA ALA A 336 50.46 -9.98 -39.19
C ALA A 336 49.24 -9.29 -38.55
N GLU A 337 48.89 -8.12 -39.06
CA GLU A 337 47.55 -7.52 -38.91
C GLU A 337 46.51 -8.39 -39.63
N VAL A 338 45.50 -8.87 -38.89
CA VAL A 338 44.25 -9.36 -39.49
C VAL A 338 43.14 -8.38 -39.13
N ALA A 339 42.89 -7.45 -40.06
CA ALA A 339 41.71 -6.61 -40.07
C ALA A 339 40.54 -7.35 -40.75
N SER A 340 39.42 -7.51 -40.04
CA SER A 340 38.14 -7.88 -40.65
C SER A 340 37.12 -6.74 -40.45
N LYS A 341 37.00 -5.90 -41.48
CA LYS A 341 35.86 -5.00 -41.69
C LYS A 341 34.65 -5.83 -42.12
N VAL A 342 33.52 -5.69 -41.42
CA VAL A 342 32.19 -6.01 -41.98
C VAL A 342 31.40 -4.72 -42.07
N VAL A 343 31.13 -4.34 -43.32
CA VAL A 343 30.34 -3.20 -43.75
C VAL A 343 28.86 -3.60 -43.70
N VAL A 344 28.02 -2.82 -43.03
CA VAL A 344 26.55 -2.89 -43.14
C VAL A 344 26.10 -1.77 -44.08
N PRO A 345 25.41 -2.06 -45.20
CA PRO A 345 24.85 -1.01 -46.05
C PRO A 345 23.58 -0.42 -45.39
N ALA A 346 23.56 0.90 -45.24
CA ALA A 346 22.36 1.64 -44.85
C ALA A 346 21.75 2.28 -46.09
N GLU A 347 20.48 1.97 -46.38
CA GLU A 347 19.66 2.70 -47.34
C GLU A 347 18.20 2.82 -46.84
N PRO A 348 17.43 3.82 -47.34
CA PRO A 348 16.72 4.76 -46.49
C PRO A 348 15.24 4.44 -46.23
N VAL A 349 14.80 4.73 -45.01
CA VAL A 349 13.40 4.62 -44.56
C VAL A 349 12.52 5.65 -45.29
N LYS A 350 11.64 5.18 -46.18
CA LYS A 350 10.41 5.89 -46.56
C LYS A 350 9.26 5.45 -45.66
N LYS A 351 8.71 6.36 -44.85
CA LYS A 351 7.43 6.16 -44.14
C LYS A 351 6.25 6.22 -45.11
N PRO A 352 5.22 5.38 -44.93
CA PRO A 352 3.86 5.88 -45.14
C PRO A 352 2.89 5.54 -43.97
N LEU A 353 2.20 6.60 -43.54
CA LEU A 353 0.82 6.69 -43.04
C LEU A 353 0.39 5.76 -41.88
N LYS A 354 0.27 6.36 -40.68
CA LYS A 354 -0.46 5.79 -39.54
C LYS A 354 -1.92 5.54 -39.90
N GLU A 355 -2.30 4.30 -40.17
CA GLU A 355 -3.69 3.87 -40.02
C GLU A 355 -4.12 4.10 -38.57
N LYS A 356 -5.25 4.78 -38.36
CA LYS A 356 -5.83 4.92 -37.02
C LYS A 356 -6.34 3.54 -36.60
N SER A 357 -5.56 2.83 -35.79
CA SER A 357 -5.95 1.54 -35.23
C SER A 357 -7.25 1.68 -34.42
N ILE A 358 -8.30 0.97 -34.82
CA ILE A 358 -9.55 0.90 -34.07
C ILE A 358 -9.32 -0.03 -32.88
N LYS A 359 -9.68 0.39 -31.67
CA LYS A 359 -9.55 -0.46 -30.48
C LYS A 359 -10.68 -1.48 -30.44
N GLU A 360 -10.30 -2.75 -30.32
CA GLU A 360 -11.22 -3.88 -30.17
C GLU A 360 -11.17 -4.42 -28.74
N MET A 361 -12.28 -5.00 -28.30
CA MET A 361 -12.43 -5.70 -27.02
C MET A 361 -11.74 -7.06 -27.09
N GLU A 362 -10.86 -7.35 -26.13
CA GLU A 362 -10.22 -8.66 -26.02
C GLU A 362 -11.21 -9.73 -25.55
N LEU A 363 -11.08 -10.94 -26.08
CA LEU A 363 -11.86 -12.10 -25.63
C LEU A 363 -11.61 -12.38 -24.14
N ILE A 364 -12.61 -12.96 -23.48
CA ILE A 364 -12.46 -13.45 -22.11
C ILE A 364 -11.75 -14.80 -22.18
N THR A 365 -10.71 -14.98 -21.38
CA THR A 365 -9.98 -16.24 -21.26
C THR A 365 -10.69 -17.25 -20.36
N VAL A 366 -10.35 -18.54 -20.47
CA VAL A 366 -10.93 -19.60 -19.61
C VAL A 366 -10.66 -19.33 -18.12
N GLN A 367 -9.48 -18.77 -17.80
CA GLN A 367 -9.10 -18.43 -16.42
C GLN A 367 -9.93 -17.25 -15.88
N GLU A 368 -10.14 -16.21 -16.68
CA GLU A 368 -11.02 -15.10 -16.31
C GLU A 368 -12.47 -15.55 -16.17
N PHE A 369 -12.96 -16.43 -17.04
CA PHE A 369 -14.31 -16.96 -16.90
C PHE A 369 -14.49 -17.81 -15.63
N ALA A 370 -13.45 -18.55 -15.22
CA ALA A 370 -13.48 -19.31 -13.97
C ALA A 370 -13.60 -18.39 -12.73
N SER A 371 -12.95 -17.22 -12.74
CA SER A 371 -12.96 -16.28 -11.62
C SER A 371 -14.26 -15.47 -11.48
N VAL A 372 -15.08 -15.37 -12.54
CA VAL A 372 -16.40 -14.70 -12.46
C VAL A 372 -17.27 -15.39 -11.39
N PRO A 373 -17.90 -14.65 -10.45
CA PRO A 373 -18.74 -15.24 -9.42
C PRO A 373 -19.91 -16.10 -9.98
N PRO A 374 -20.24 -17.24 -9.34
CA PRO A 374 -21.28 -18.17 -9.85
C PRO A 374 -22.65 -17.52 -10.10
N TYR A 375 -23.06 -16.57 -9.25
CA TYR A 375 -24.33 -15.86 -9.38
C TYR A 375 -24.38 -14.94 -10.62
N MET A 376 -23.24 -14.52 -11.17
CA MET A 376 -23.16 -13.73 -12.41
C MET A 376 -23.15 -14.62 -13.65
N LYS A 377 -22.48 -15.78 -13.56
CA LYS A 377 -22.38 -16.74 -14.66
C LYS A 377 -23.73 -17.38 -15.01
N ASN A 378 -24.58 -17.62 -14.00
CA ASN A 378 -25.86 -18.33 -14.20
C ASN A 378 -25.65 -19.60 -15.06
N ARG A 379 -26.49 -19.83 -16.09
CA ARG A 379 -26.35 -20.90 -17.09
C ARG A 379 -25.74 -20.41 -18.41
N LEU A 380 -24.91 -19.35 -18.38
CA LEU A 380 -24.29 -18.80 -19.59
C LEU A 380 -22.99 -19.55 -19.91
N PRO A 381 -22.89 -20.21 -21.09
CA PRO A 381 -21.66 -20.85 -21.54
C PRO A 381 -20.63 -19.82 -22.01
N TYR A 382 -19.35 -20.18 -21.85
CA TYR A 382 -18.19 -19.37 -22.22
C TYR A 382 -18.24 -18.87 -23.67
N ASP A 383 -18.57 -19.75 -24.62
CA ASP A 383 -18.61 -19.42 -26.04
C ASP A 383 -19.61 -18.30 -26.35
N GLN A 384 -20.76 -18.29 -25.68
CA GLN A 384 -21.77 -17.25 -25.91
C GLN A 384 -21.33 -15.87 -25.43
N ILE A 385 -20.44 -15.80 -24.45
CA ILE A 385 -19.90 -14.53 -23.97
C ILE A 385 -18.92 -13.98 -25.00
N ASN A 386 -18.01 -14.83 -25.48
CA ASN A 386 -17.02 -14.43 -26.49
C ASN A 386 -17.65 -14.16 -27.87
N SER A 387 -18.71 -14.89 -28.25
CA SER A 387 -19.50 -14.52 -29.45
C SER A 387 -20.10 -13.11 -29.34
N LEU A 388 -20.52 -12.69 -28.13
CA LEU A 388 -21.01 -11.31 -27.95
C LEU A 388 -19.87 -10.29 -28.03
N VAL A 389 -18.67 -10.62 -27.53
CA VAL A 389 -17.47 -9.77 -27.66
C VAL A 389 -17.14 -9.54 -29.14
N GLU A 390 -17.16 -10.60 -29.96
CA GLU A 390 -16.90 -10.51 -31.40
C GLU A 390 -17.93 -9.63 -32.11
N GLU A 391 -19.22 -9.78 -31.78
CA GLU A 391 -20.27 -8.93 -32.35
C GLU A 391 -20.14 -7.47 -31.88
N MET A 392 -19.76 -7.24 -30.63
CA MET A 392 -19.46 -5.89 -30.12
C MET A 392 -18.28 -5.25 -30.89
N ASN A 393 -17.23 -6.02 -31.17
CA ASN A 393 -16.10 -5.58 -31.99
C ASN A 393 -16.53 -5.27 -33.43
N ARG A 394 -17.40 -6.09 -34.02
CA ARG A 394 -17.97 -5.84 -35.35
C ARG A 394 -18.71 -4.50 -35.40
N ALA A 395 -19.48 -4.17 -34.36
CA ALA A 395 -20.19 -2.89 -34.26
C ALA A 395 -19.23 -1.70 -34.15
N VAL A 396 -18.20 -1.81 -33.30
CA VAL A 396 -17.19 -0.77 -33.09
C VAL A 396 -16.41 -0.53 -34.38
N VAL A 397 -15.91 -1.61 -34.99
CA VAL A 397 -15.18 -1.54 -36.26
C VAL A 397 -16.05 -0.95 -37.36
N GLY A 398 -17.33 -1.33 -37.46
CA GLY A 398 -18.29 -0.76 -38.41
C GLY A 398 -18.46 0.75 -38.24
N LYS A 399 -18.73 1.21 -37.02
CA LYS A 399 -18.90 2.63 -36.67
C LYS A 399 -17.64 3.45 -36.99
N TYR A 400 -16.49 3.02 -36.49
CA TYR A 400 -15.25 3.80 -36.61
C TYR A 400 -14.62 3.72 -38.01
N LYS A 401 -14.90 2.67 -38.80
CA LYS A 401 -14.59 2.67 -40.24
C LYS A 401 -15.31 3.79 -40.98
N ILE A 402 -16.59 4.03 -40.68
CA ILE A 402 -17.35 5.14 -41.27
C ILE A 402 -16.83 6.49 -40.75
N LEU A 403 -16.52 6.58 -39.46
CA LEU A 403 -16.02 7.82 -38.83
C LEU A 403 -14.64 8.26 -39.38
N PHE A 404 -13.78 7.31 -39.74
CA PHE A 404 -12.46 7.57 -40.28
C PHE A 404 -12.43 7.73 -41.81
N GLN A 405 -13.52 7.40 -42.51
CA GLN A 405 -13.61 7.56 -43.96
C GLN A 405 -13.88 9.03 -44.35
N PRO A 406 -13.27 9.51 -45.45
CA PRO A 406 -13.50 10.87 -45.94
C PRO A 406 -14.93 11.04 -46.48
N MET A 407 -15.57 12.18 -46.18
CA MET A 407 -16.97 12.48 -46.55
C MET A 407 -17.33 12.27 -48.03
N LYS A 408 -16.34 12.36 -48.92
CA LYS A 408 -16.51 12.20 -50.37
C LYS A 408 -16.71 10.73 -50.80
N SER A 409 -16.25 9.77 -50.01
CA SER A 409 -16.35 8.33 -50.30
C SER A 409 -17.57 7.65 -49.66
N LEU A 410 -18.37 8.38 -48.88
CA LEU A 410 -19.50 7.83 -48.12
C LEU A 410 -20.80 7.79 -48.93
N SER A 411 -21.53 6.68 -48.82
CA SER A 411 -22.89 6.53 -49.34
C SER A 411 -23.88 7.44 -48.59
N THR A 412 -25.06 7.66 -49.16
CA THR A 412 -26.12 8.50 -48.54
C THR A 412 -26.51 7.99 -47.14
N THR A 413 -26.55 6.67 -46.94
CA THR A 413 -26.82 6.04 -45.64
C THR A 413 -25.67 6.26 -44.67
N ALA A 414 -24.42 6.05 -45.10
CA ALA A 414 -23.25 6.24 -44.25
C ALA A 414 -23.05 7.72 -43.85
N LYS A 415 -23.47 8.67 -44.70
CA LYS A 415 -23.51 10.10 -44.35
C LYS A 415 -24.50 10.40 -43.22
N LYS A 416 -25.69 9.80 -43.24
CA LYS A 416 -26.67 9.94 -42.14
C LYS A 416 -26.14 9.34 -40.84
N GLN A 417 -25.50 8.16 -40.90
CA GLN A 417 -24.86 7.54 -39.74
C GLN A 417 -23.74 8.42 -39.18
N LEU A 418 -22.91 9.03 -40.03
CA LEU A 418 -21.83 9.92 -39.59
C LEU A 418 -22.35 11.16 -38.84
N VAL A 419 -23.47 11.75 -39.29
CA VAL A 419 -24.10 12.87 -38.58
C VAL A 419 -24.55 12.42 -37.19
N ARG A 420 -25.24 11.28 -37.09
CA ARG A 420 -25.65 10.70 -35.81
C ARG A 420 -24.46 10.45 -34.88
N PHE A 421 -23.39 9.82 -35.37
CA PHE A 421 -22.20 9.53 -34.56
C PHE A 421 -21.57 10.79 -33.97
N LYS A 422 -21.57 11.90 -34.71
CA LYS A 422 -21.07 13.19 -34.23
C LYS A 422 -21.97 13.83 -33.16
N GLU A 423 -23.29 13.65 -33.26
CA GLU A 423 -24.25 14.13 -32.26
C GLU A 423 -24.19 13.30 -30.96
N GLU A 424 -23.84 12.02 -31.07
CA GLU A 424 -23.66 11.11 -29.93
C GLU A 424 -22.37 11.38 -29.15
N GLU A 425 -21.40 12.10 -29.72
CA GLU A 425 -20.16 12.47 -29.05
C GLU A 425 -20.38 13.50 -27.93
N THR A 426 -19.65 13.32 -26.84
CA THR A 426 -19.68 14.16 -25.65
C THR A 426 -18.25 14.51 -25.22
N LYS A 427 -18.09 15.41 -24.25
CA LYS A 427 -16.76 15.75 -23.72
C LYS A 427 -16.05 14.52 -23.14
N ASP A 428 -16.80 13.60 -22.55
CA ASP A 428 -16.27 12.43 -21.84
C ASP A 428 -16.01 11.22 -22.77
N THR A 429 -16.61 11.18 -23.95
CA THR A 429 -16.37 10.13 -24.95
C THR A 429 -15.21 10.43 -25.89
N LYS A 430 -14.69 11.67 -25.85
CA LYS A 430 -13.59 12.11 -26.70
C LYS A 430 -12.35 11.24 -26.46
N GLY A 431 -11.87 10.61 -27.53
CA GLY A 431 -10.69 9.73 -27.48
C GLY A 431 -10.97 8.28 -27.07
N HIS A 432 -12.22 7.93 -26.81
CA HIS A 432 -12.62 6.58 -26.45
C HIS A 432 -13.48 5.95 -27.56
N PHE A 433 -13.41 4.62 -27.68
CA PHE A 433 -14.24 3.86 -28.62
C PHE A 433 -15.53 3.43 -27.92
N PHE A 434 -16.68 3.80 -28.49
CA PHE A 434 -17.98 3.42 -27.93
C PHE A 434 -19.02 3.13 -29.01
N VAL A 435 -20.00 2.31 -28.64
CA VAL A 435 -21.18 2.04 -29.45
C VAL A 435 -22.45 2.23 -28.63
N VAL A 436 -23.56 2.53 -29.31
CA VAL A 436 -24.89 2.62 -28.71
C VAL A 436 -25.77 1.48 -29.19
N GLU A 437 -26.93 1.30 -28.58
CA GLU A 437 -27.88 0.24 -28.95
C GLU A 437 -28.22 0.25 -30.46
N GLN A 438 -28.35 1.43 -31.06
CA GLN A 438 -28.63 1.56 -32.48
C GLN A 438 -27.48 1.06 -33.36
N ASP A 439 -26.22 1.25 -32.94
CA ASP A 439 -25.04 0.74 -33.66
C ASP A 439 -25.03 -0.79 -33.63
N ILE A 440 -25.39 -1.39 -32.49
CA ILE A 440 -25.49 -2.84 -32.34
C ILE A 440 -26.55 -3.38 -33.31
N LYS A 441 -27.72 -2.74 -33.39
CA LYS A 441 -28.79 -3.14 -34.33
C LYS A 441 -28.42 -2.97 -35.80
N GLU A 442 -27.57 -2.00 -36.13
CA GLU A 442 -27.19 -1.68 -37.52
C GLU A 442 -26.03 -2.54 -38.04
N PHE A 443 -25.08 -2.89 -37.18
CA PHE A 443 -23.85 -3.60 -37.58
C PHE A 443 -23.80 -5.06 -37.15
N THR A 444 -24.75 -5.52 -36.33
CA THR A 444 -24.78 -6.90 -35.79
C THR A 444 -26.18 -7.49 -35.87
N GLN A 445 -26.29 -8.80 -35.66
CA GLN A 445 -27.58 -9.50 -35.55
C GLN A 445 -28.02 -9.71 -34.09
N VAL A 446 -27.36 -9.05 -33.14
CA VAL A 446 -27.61 -9.24 -31.71
C VAL A 446 -28.87 -8.52 -31.26
N LYS A 447 -29.76 -9.23 -30.55
CA LYS A 447 -30.93 -8.64 -29.89
C LYS A 447 -30.55 -8.14 -28.50
N VAL A 448 -30.96 -6.92 -28.17
CA VAL A 448 -30.77 -6.33 -26.82
C VAL A 448 -31.88 -6.83 -25.91
N ASP A 449 -31.70 -8.05 -25.38
CA ASP A 449 -32.63 -8.72 -24.48
C ASP A 449 -32.04 -8.92 -23.07
N LYS A 450 -32.76 -9.62 -22.18
CA LYS A 450 -32.28 -9.92 -20.81
C LYS A 450 -30.95 -10.68 -20.82
N ARG A 451 -30.70 -11.51 -21.82
CA ARG A 451 -29.48 -12.31 -21.94
C ARG A 451 -28.30 -11.43 -22.35
N PHE A 452 -28.50 -10.50 -23.29
CA PHE A 452 -27.51 -9.47 -23.63
C PHE A 452 -27.07 -8.67 -22.39
N HIS A 453 -28.01 -8.18 -21.58
CA HIS A 453 -27.68 -7.45 -20.35
C HIS A 453 -26.98 -8.30 -19.29
N SER A 454 -27.31 -9.60 -19.21
CA SER A 454 -26.62 -10.54 -18.31
C SER A 454 -25.15 -10.71 -18.72
N ILE A 455 -24.86 -10.85 -20.01
CA ILE A 455 -23.49 -10.95 -20.52
C ILE A 455 -22.74 -9.62 -20.35
N LEU A 456 -23.40 -8.47 -20.56
CA LEU A 456 -22.80 -7.15 -20.27
C LEU A 456 -22.36 -7.02 -18.81
N GLY A 457 -23.12 -7.58 -17.87
CA GLY A 457 -22.72 -7.63 -16.46
C GLY A 457 -21.39 -8.35 -16.25
N ILE A 458 -21.18 -9.47 -16.96
CA ILE A 458 -19.91 -10.21 -16.94
C ILE A 458 -18.80 -9.40 -17.61
N LEU A 459 -19.06 -8.79 -18.77
CA LEU A 459 -18.07 -7.96 -19.47
C LEU A 459 -17.63 -6.74 -18.65
N ARG A 460 -18.53 -6.16 -17.86
CA ARG A 460 -18.21 -5.08 -16.91
C ARG A 460 -17.35 -5.58 -15.76
N HIS A 461 -17.64 -6.77 -15.23
CA HIS A 461 -16.84 -7.40 -14.19
C HIS A 461 -15.43 -7.74 -14.68
N CYS A 462 -15.29 -8.23 -15.92
CA CYS A 462 -14.00 -8.48 -16.56
C CYS A 462 -13.34 -7.23 -17.16
N HIS A 463 -13.84 -6.02 -16.81
CA HIS A 463 -13.31 -4.73 -17.25
C HIS A 463 -13.17 -4.56 -18.78
N ARG A 464 -14.00 -5.24 -19.55
CA ARG A 464 -14.01 -5.14 -21.03
C ARG A 464 -14.87 -3.98 -21.54
N ILE A 465 -15.89 -3.59 -20.77
CA ILE A 465 -16.84 -2.55 -21.16
C ILE A 465 -17.24 -1.66 -19.98
N ARG A 466 -17.50 -0.38 -20.25
CA ARG A 466 -18.12 0.58 -19.30
C ARG A 466 -19.38 1.18 -19.90
N GLU A 467 -20.39 1.41 -19.06
CA GLU A 467 -21.61 2.12 -19.46
C GLU A 467 -21.54 3.58 -19.03
N MET A 468 -21.80 4.49 -19.98
CA MET A 468 -22.02 5.91 -19.69
C MET A 468 -23.42 6.33 -20.09
N ARG A 469 -24.15 6.97 -19.16
CA ARG A 469 -25.51 7.44 -19.38
C ARG A 469 -25.53 8.97 -19.37
N THR A 470 -25.73 9.54 -20.56
CA THR A 470 -25.77 11.00 -20.72
C THR A 470 -26.87 11.36 -21.70
N LYS A 471 -27.77 12.28 -21.31
CA LYS A 471 -28.95 12.71 -22.09
C LYS A 471 -29.89 11.56 -22.49
N GLY A 472 -30.10 10.59 -21.59
CA GLY A 472 -30.99 9.45 -21.86
C GLY A 472 -30.44 8.39 -22.82
N LEU A 473 -29.21 8.55 -23.33
CA LEU A 473 -28.55 7.57 -24.20
C LEU A 473 -27.46 6.80 -23.44
N ILE A 474 -27.50 5.47 -23.55
CA ILE A 474 -26.49 4.56 -22.97
C ILE A 474 -25.40 4.32 -24.01
N ARG A 475 -24.16 4.63 -23.64
CA ARG A 475 -22.96 4.42 -24.44
C ARG A 475 -22.14 3.29 -23.84
N TYR A 476 -21.86 2.28 -24.64
CA TYR A 476 -21.05 1.12 -24.28
C TYR A 476 -19.61 1.39 -24.73
N MET A 477 -18.75 1.78 -23.80
CA MET A 477 -17.35 2.13 -24.05
C MET A 477 -16.45 0.90 -23.95
N ILE A 478 -15.62 0.70 -24.96
CA ILE A 478 -14.61 -0.38 -25.01
C ILE A 478 -13.40 0.04 -24.18
N CYS A 479 -13.05 -0.78 -23.19
CA CYS A 479 -12.01 -0.47 -22.20
C CYS A 479 -10.61 -0.83 -22.64
#